data_AF-A0A1E2RVI5-F1
#
_entry.id   AF-A0A1E2RVI5-F1
#
_cell.length_a   1.000
_cell.length_b   1.000
_cell.length_c   1.000
_cell.angle_alpha   90.00
_cell.angle_beta   90.00
_cell.angle_gamma   90.00
#
_symmetry.space_group_name_H-M   'P 1'
#
loop_
_entity.id
_entity.type
_entity.pdbx_description
1 polymer ?
#
loop_
_entity_poly.entity_id
_entity_poly.type
_entity_poly.pdbx_seq_one_letter_code
_entity_poly.pdbx_strand_id
1 'polypeptide(L)'
;MLTTRRFIPLVIIAIGLTLSGCDDFPKDPAETTVQIRDSGEMRTGLIAGRDQNNAGEKALAESIAKSVDAAPSFEEGPAEILVPKLEKGELDIVIGSFAKATPWKKHAALSKPVGGAAEDSEKPQLRALVRKGENRWLMQVQRQVKAVPAQTQGDGSQPHVSETGE
;
A
#
# COMPACT_ATOMS: atom_id res chain seq x y z
N MET A 1 41.79 -51.77 -34.63
CA MET A 1 41.64 -51.62 -33.16
C MET A 1 41.57 -50.13 -32.84
N LEU A 2 40.48 -49.71 -32.17
CA LEU A 2 40.36 -48.56 -31.24
C LEU A 2 40.81 -47.16 -31.74
N THR A 3 40.07 -46.05 -31.65
CA THR A 3 38.78 -45.74 -31.01
C THR A 3 38.35 -44.35 -31.46
N THR A 4 37.11 -44.23 -31.92
CA THR A 4 36.30 -43.00 -31.88
C THR A 4 36.14 -42.57 -30.42
N ARG A 5 36.51 -41.35 -30.01
CA ARG A 5 35.87 -40.70 -28.84
C ARG A 5 36.22 -39.21 -28.59
N ARG A 6 35.24 -38.38 -28.93
CA ARG A 6 34.62 -37.35 -28.06
C ARG A 6 35.47 -36.13 -27.65
N PHE A 7 35.66 -35.20 -28.59
CA PHE A 7 35.95 -33.79 -28.28
C PHE A 7 34.70 -32.93 -28.06
N ILE A 8 33.54 -33.55 -27.85
CA ILE A 8 32.24 -32.88 -27.74
C ILE A 8 31.49 -33.54 -26.58
N PRO A 9 31.76 -33.19 -25.31
CA PRO A 9 30.61 -32.88 -24.45
C PRO A 9 30.90 -31.85 -23.34
N LEU A 10 32.02 -31.13 -23.35
CA LEU A 10 32.30 -30.20 -22.24
C LEU A 10 31.65 -28.81 -22.42
N VAL A 11 31.38 -28.40 -23.67
CA VAL A 11 30.80 -27.06 -23.95
C VAL A 11 29.29 -27.01 -23.70
N ILE A 12 28.59 -28.16 -23.69
CA ILE A 12 27.13 -28.20 -23.52
C ILE A 12 26.71 -28.09 -22.04
N ILE A 13 27.58 -28.43 -21.09
CA ILE A 13 27.26 -28.34 -19.64
C ILE A 13 27.38 -26.90 -19.11
N ALA A 14 28.13 -26.02 -19.79
CA ALA A 14 28.32 -24.63 -19.36
C ALA A 14 27.14 -23.70 -19.69
N ILE A 15 26.17 -24.13 -20.51
CA ILE A 15 25.03 -23.30 -20.98
C ILE A 15 23.74 -23.55 -20.17
N GLY A 16 23.70 -24.59 -19.33
CA GLY A 16 22.47 -25.00 -18.63
C GLY A 16 22.11 -24.22 -17.35
N LEU A 17 22.94 -23.27 -16.89
CA LEU A 17 22.82 -22.66 -15.55
C LEU A 17 22.40 -21.18 -15.54
N THR A 18 22.05 -20.56 -16.67
CA THR A 18 21.84 -19.10 -16.74
C THR A 18 20.38 -18.64 -16.82
N LEU A 19 19.38 -19.43 -16.43
CA LEU A 19 17.95 -19.03 -16.52
C LEU A 19 17.11 -19.14 -15.24
N SER A 20 17.69 -19.29 -14.06
CA SER A 20 16.95 -19.10 -12.79
C SER A 20 16.87 -17.62 -12.41
N GLY A 21 16.37 -16.79 -13.33
CA GLY A 21 16.08 -15.37 -13.13
C GLY A 21 14.58 -15.10 -13.10
N CYS A 22 13.78 -15.99 -12.50
CA CYS A 22 12.37 -15.70 -12.17
C CYS A 22 12.27 -15.37 -10.68
N ASP A 23 13.00 -14.35 -10.24
CA ASP A 23 12.71 -13.76 -8.94
C ASP A 23 11.62 -12.71 -9.20
N ASP A 24 10.37 -13.03 -8.85
CA ASP A 24 9.17 -12.24 -9.09
C ASP A 24 9.15 -11.01 -8.16
N PHE A 25 10.15 -10.15 -8.33
CA PHE A 25 10.44 -8.97 -7.52
C PHE A 25 9.71 -7.76 -8.13
N PRO A 26 8.81 -7.08 -7.40
CA PRO A 26 8.59 -7.10 -5.96
C PRO A 26 7.64 -8.22 -5.50
N LYS A 27 7.90 -8.75 -4.30
CA LYS A 27 7.14 -9.85 -3.69
C LYS A 27 5.70 -9.44 -3.36
N ASP A 28 4.75 -10.34 -3.61
CA ASP A 28 3.33 -10.25 -3.26
C ASP A 28 2.82 -11.67 -2.97
N PRO A 29 3.28 -12.33 -1.90
CA PRO A 29 3.07 -13.76 -1.70
C PRO A 29 1.61 -14.14 -1.53
N ALA A 30 0.75 -13.24 -1.05
CA ALA A 30 -0.68 -13.47 -1.02
C ALA A 30 -1.36 -13.05 -2.34
N GLU A 31 -0.60 -12.66 -3.37
CA GLU A 31 -1.09 -12.26 -4.69
C GLU A 31 -2.18 -11.17 -4.63
N THR A 32 -2.11 -10.27 -3.64
CA THR A 32 -3.14 -9.23 -3.41
C THR A 32 -3.42 -8.42 -4.67
N THR A 33 -2.37 -8.06 -5.42
CA THR A 33 -2.51 -7.30 -6.67
C THR A 33 -3.28 -8.07 -7.75
N VAL A 34 -3.09 -9.39 -7.84
CA VAL A 34 -3.78 -10.26 -8.80
C VAL A 34 -5.23 -10.43 -8.37
N GLN A 35 -5.46 -10.73 -7.09
CA GLN A 35 -6.81 -10.93 -6.56
C GLN A 35 -7.70 -9.71 -6.75
N ILE A 36 -7.20 -8.49 -6.48
CA ILE A 36 -7.97 -7.25 -6.68
C ILE A 36 -8.34 -7.05 -8.16
N ARG A 37 -7.41 -7.35 -9.08
CA ARG A 37 -7.66 -7.20 -10.53
C ARG A 37 -8.66 -8.22 -11.03
N ASP A 38 -8.55 -9.46 -10.58
CA ASP A 38 -9.42 -10.54 -11.00
C ASP A 38 -10.84 -10.39 -10.43
N SER A 39 -10.97 -9.89 -9.20
CA SER A 39 -12.28 -9.61 -8.59
C SER A 39 -12.90 -8.31 -9.10
N GLY A 40 -12.08 -7.34 -9.51
CA GLY A 40 -12.52 -5.96 -9.77
C GLY A 40 -12.91 -5.19 -8.50
N GLU A 41 -12.59 -5.71 -7.31
CA GLU A 41 -12.97 -5.15 -6.01
C GLU A 41 -11.75 -5.04 -5.08
N MET A 42 -11.60 -3.88 -4.44
CA MET A 42 -10.57 -3.61 -3.43
C MET A 42 -11.22 -3.41 -2.06
N ARG A 43 -11.07 -4.40 -1.17
CA ARG A 43 -11.65 -4.35 0.18
C ARG A 43 -10.88 -3.35 1.04
N THR A 44 -11.54 -2.26 1.40
CA THR A 44 -10.93 -1.05 1.94
C THR A 44 -11.48 -0.74 3.32
N GLY A 45 -10.62 -0.78 4.34
CA GLY A 45 -10.92 -0.24 5.66
C GLY A 45 -10.71 1.27 5.69
N LEU A 46 -11.67 2.03 6.25
CA LEU A 46 -11.55 3.46 6.48
C LEU A 46 -11.60 3.78 7.97
N ILE A 47 -10.58 4.49 8.45
CA ILE A 47 -10.55 5.00 9.82
C ILE A 47 -10.88 6.49 9.75
N ALA A 48 -12.03 6.84 10.32
CA ALA A 48 -12.52 8.21 10.32
C ALA A 48 -11.54 9.18 10.97
N GLY A 49 -11.39 10.34 10.33
CA GLY A 49 -10.68 11.48 10.89
C GLY A 49 -11.34 12.03 12.14
N ARG A 50 -10.71 13.04 12.76
CA ARG A 50 -11.20 13.68 14.00
C ARG A 50 -12.59 14.31 13.86
N ASP A 51 -12.95 14.72 12.65
CA ASP A 51 -14.24 15.30 12.26
C ASP A 51 -15.27 14.24 11.85
N GLN A 52 -14.94 12.96 11.99
CA GLN A 52 -15.72 11.82 11.49
C GLN A 52 -15.99 11.86 9.97
N ASN A 53 -15.25 12.68 9.24
CA ASN A 53 -15.31 12.75 7.79
C ASN A 53 -14.27 11.79 7.20
N ASN A 54 -14.66 11.09 6.13
CA ASN A 54 -13.84 10.12 5.40
C ASN A 54 -13.56 10.59 3.97
N ALA A 55 -13.80 11.86 3.63
CA ALA A 55 -13.69 12.35 2.25
C ALA A 55 -12.27 12.16 1.68
N GLY A 56 -11.23 12.43 2.47
CA GLY A 56 -9.84 12.26 2.02
C GLY A 56 -9.44 10.79 1.90
N GLU A 57 -9.88 9.98 2.84
CA GLU A 57 -9.66 8.53 2.85
C GLU A 57 -10.35 7.85 1.66
N LYS A 58 -11.61 8.22 1.37
CA LYS A 58 -12.39 7.74 0.21
C LYS A 58 -11.77 8.17 -1.11
N ALA A 59 -11.40 9.44 -1.25
CA ALA A 59 -10.74 9.93 -2.46
C ALA A 59 -9.41 9.21 -2.73
N LEU A 60 -8.62 8.94 -1.68
CA LEU A 60 -7.40 8.16 -1.82
C LEU A 60 -7.70 6.70 -2.22
N ALA A 61 -8.70 6.06 -1.60
CA ALA A 61 -9.11 4.70 -1.93
C ALA A 61 -9.54 4.58 -3.40
N GLU A 62 -10.38 5.50 -3.87
CA GLU A 62 -10.86 5.55 -5.25
C GLU A 62 -9.69 5.72 -6.23
N SER A 63 -8.74 6.61 -5.93
CA SER A 63 -7.53 6.79 -6.75
C SER A 63 -6.67 5.52 -6.81
N ILE A 64 -6.53 4.80 -5.70
CA ILE A 64 -5.76 3.56 -5.63
C ILE A 64 -6.47 2.45 -6.42
N ALA A 65 -7.76 2.24 -6.16
CA ALA A 65 -8.55 1.19 -6.80
C ALA A 65 -8.57 1.37 -8.33
N LYS A 66 -8.78 2.60 -8.80
CA LYS A 66 -8.74 2.95 -10.22
C LYS A 66 -7.39 2.61 -10.88
N SER A 67 -6.29 2.70 -10.14
CA SER A 67 -4.95 2.39 -10.67
C SER A 67 -4.71 0.89 -10.91
N VAL A 68 -5.62 0.04 -10.43
CA VAL A 68 -5.61 -1.41 -10.60
C VAL A 68 -6.93 -1.93 -11.18
N ASP A 69 -7.68 -1.06 -11.87
CA ASP A 69 -8.93 -1.40 -12.55
C ASP A 69 -9.99 -2.04 -11.64
N ALA A 70 -10.04 -1.62 -10.37
CA ALA A 70 -10.98 -2.10 -9.36
C ALA A 70 -11.84 -0.98 -8.79
N ALA A 71 -12.94 -1.36 -8.14
CA ALA A 71 -13.78 -0.48 -7.32
C ALA A 71 -13.51 -0.70 -5.82
N PRO A 72 -13.47 0.36 -4.99
CA PRO A 72 -13.31 0.20 -3.56
C PRO A 72 -14.62 -0.27 -2.92
N SER A 73 -14.50 -1.20 -1.96
CA SER A 73 -15.59 -1.66 -1.10
C SER A 73 -15.25 -1.28 0.33
N PHE A 74 -16.10 -0.48 0.96
CA PHE A 74 -15.74 0.22 2.20
C PHE A 74 -16.25 -0.48 3.45
N GLU A 75 -15.35 -0.63 4.42
CA GLU A 75 -15.67 -0.94 5.80
C GLU A 75 -15.14 0.19 6.70
N GLU A 76 -16.02 0.91 7.39
CA GLU A 76 -15.63 1.99 8.31
C GLU A 76 -15.50 1.44 9.73
N GLY A 77 -14.43 1.81 10.44
CA GLY A 77 -14.21 1.32 11.79
C GLY A 77 -12.91 1.77 12.45
N PRO A 78 -12.70 1.42 13.73
CA PRO A 78 -11.47 1.74 14.44
C PRO A 78 -10.30 0.87 13.97
N ALA A 79 -9.08 1.39 14.12
CA ALA A 79 -7.86 0.70 13.69
C ALA A 79 -7.68 -0.67 14.38
N GLU A 80 -8.15 -0.78 15.61
CA GLU A 80 -8.17 -1.98 16.44
C GLU A 80 -8.96 -3.14 15.82
N ILE A 81 -9.89 -2.84 14.93
CA ILE A 81 -10.67 -3.84 14.18
C ILE A 81 -10.12 -4.02 12.78
N LEU A 82 -9.84 -2.92 12.07
CA LEU A 82 -9.47 -2.97 10.67
C LEU A 82 -8.05 -3.48 10.42
N VAL A 83 -7.07 -3.17 11.28
CA VAL A 83 -5.69 -3.63 11.09
C VAL A 83 -5.54 -5.15 11.29
N PRO A 84 -6.19 -5.79 12.29
CA PRO A 84 -6.21 -7.25 12.36
C PRO A 84 -6.89 -7.92 11.16
N LYS A 85 -7.97 -7.34 10.62
CA LYS A 85 -8.61 -7.81 9.39
C LYS A 85 -7.67 -7.72 8.18
N LEU A 86 -6.95 -6.59 8.06
CA LEU A 86 -5.90 -6.43 7.07
C LEU A 86 -4.84 -7.53 7.22
N GLU A 87 -4.30 -7.76 8.41
CA GLU A 87 -3.27 -8.78 8.67
C GLU A 87 -3.72 -10.19 8.26
N LYS A 88 -5.01 -10.52 8.47
CA LYS A 88 -5.62 -11.80 8.04
C LYS A 88 -5.95 -11.89 6.55
N GLY A 89 -5.86 -10.79 5.81
CA GLY A 89 -6.24 -10.72 4.40
C GLY A 89 -7.75 -10.65 4.17
N GLU A 90 -8.51 -10.23 5.17
CA GLU A 90 -9.94 -9.88 5.03
C GLU A 90 -10.13 -8.50 4.39
N LEU A 91 -9.13 -7.62 4.53
CA LEU A 91 -9.02 -6.35 3.84
C LEU A 91 -7.73 -6.33 3.01
N ASP A 92 -7.77 -5.59 1.91
CA ASP A 92 -6.61 -5.40 1.02
C ASP A 92 -5.80 -4.16 1.39
N ILE A 93 -6.48 -3.16 1.95
CA ILE A 93 -5.91 -1.88 2.34
C ILE A 93 -6.71 -1.25 3.49
N VAL A 94 -6.03 -0.50 4.36
CA VAL A 94 -6.66 0.36 5.38
C VAL A 94 -6.15 1.78 5.21
N ILE A 95 -7.04 2.75 5.18
CA ILE A 95 -6.70 4.16 4.97
C ILE A 95 -7.16 4.98 6.17
N GLY A 96 -6.28 5.87 6.63
CA GLY A 96 -6.57 6.77 7.73
C GLY A 96 -5.36 7.65 8.08
N SER A 97 -5.52 8.45 9.13
CA SER A 97 -4.46 9.31 9.63
C SER A 97 -3.56 8.58 10.63
N PHE A 98 -2.31 8.30 10.23
CA PHE A 98 -1.34 7.60 11.06
C PHE A 98 -0.04 8.37 11.20
N ALA A 99 0.47 8.45 12.44
CA ALA A 99 1.84 8.86 12.69
C ALA A 99 2.79 7.76 12.21
N LYS A 100 3.99 8.10 11.71
CA LYS A 100 4.95 7.08 11.27
C LYS A 100 5.40 6.18 12.42
N ALA A 101 5.40 6.68 13.66
CA ALA A 101 5.71 5.90 14.85
C ALA A 101 4.56 5.01 15.36
N THR A 102 3.41 5.00 14.69
CA THR A 102 2.21 4.24 15.10
C THR A 102 2.51 2.80 15.52
N PRO A 103 1.82 2.24 16.54
CA PRO A 103 1.97 0.83 16.92
C PRO A 103 1.66 -0.14 15.76
N TRP A 104 0.79 0.26 14.82
CA TRP A 104 0.37 -0.57 13.69
C TRP A 104 1.49 -0.92 12.72
N LYS A 105 2.64 -0.22 12.74
CA LYS A 105 3.83 -0.56 11.93
C LYS A 105 4.38 -1.97 12.24
N LYS A 106 4.01 -2.54 13.39
CA LYS A 106 4.35 -3.92 13.76
C LYS A 106 3.49 -4.96 13.02
N HIS A 107 2.31 -4.58 12.52
CA HIS A 107 1.32 -5.48 11.91
C HIS A 107 1.15 -5.23 10.40
N ALA A 108 1.28 -3.98 9.97
CA ALA A 108 1.11 -3.55 8.59
C ALA A 108 2.31 -2.76 8.07
N ALA A 109 2.44 -2.67 6.76
CA ALA A 109 3.36 -1.76 6.10
C ALA A 109 2.65 -0.43 5.80
N LEU A 110 3.28 0.69 6.15
CA LEU A 110 2.74 2.03 5.94
C LEU A 110 3.22 2.61 4.60
N SER A 111 2.32 3.30 3.91
CA SER A 111 2.68 4.20 2.81
C SER A 111 3.39 5.45 3.33
N LYS A 112 4.00 6.19 2.40
CA LYS A 112 4.36 7.59 2.62
C LYS A 112 3.10 8.44 2.83
N PRO A 113 3.21 9.65 3.43
CA PRO A 113 2.11 10.59 3.48
C PRO A 113 1.57 10.90 2.08
N VAL A 114 0.26 11.11 2.00
CA VAL A 114 -0.36 11.67 0.80
C VAL A 114 0.27 13.03 0.45
N GLY A 115 0.44 13.30 -0.84
CA GLY A 115 0.96 14.57 -1.34
C GLY A 115 2.44 14.80 -1.09
N GLY A 116 3.18 13.80 -0.62
CA GLY A 116 4.62 13.92 -0.39
C GLY A 116 4.97 14.89 0.75
N ALA A 117 4.06 15.12 1.69
CA ALA A 117 4.32 15.90 2.89
C ALA A 117 5.57 15.39 3.61
N ALA A 118 6.33 16.31 4.22
CA ALA A 118 7.49 15.94 5.03
C ALA A 118 7.06 14.92 6.08
N GLU A 119 7.84 13.84 6.23
CA GLU A 119 7.51 12.81 7.20
C GLU A 119 7.75 13.34 8.61
N ASP A 120 6.70 13.34 9.42
CA ASP A 120 6.78 13.59 10.85
C ASP A 120 6.53 12.26 11.59
N SER A 121 7.41 11.93 12.55
CA SER A 121 7.30 10.67 13.27
C SER A 121 6.10 10.61 14.21
N GLU A 122 5.67 11.76 14.73
CA GLU A 122 4.69 11.85 15.81
C GLU A 122 3.34 12.38 15.32
N LYS A 123 3.32 13.24 14.29
CA LYS A 123 2.05 13.77 13.77
C LYS A 123 1.32 12.77 12.88
N PRO A 124 0.01 12.53 13.11
CA PRO A 124 -0.81 11.76 12.20
C PRO A 124 -0.89 12.42 10.82
N GLN A 125 -0.64 11.62 9.77
CA GLN A 125 -0.77 12.04 8.37
C GLN A 125 -1.59 11.01 7.62
N LEU A 126 -2.35 11.43 6.61
CA LEU A 126 -3.14 10.51 5.79
C LEU A 126 -2.20 9.53 5.09
N ARG A 127 -2.40 8.24 5.37
CA ARG A 127 -1.57 7.13 4.89
C ARG A 127 -2.46 5.92 4.61
N ALA A 128 -1.95 5.05 3.75
CA ALA A 128 -2.47 3.71 3.54
C ALA A 128 -1.61 2.69 4.30
N LEU A 129 -2.26 1.66 4.84
CA LEU A 129 -1.65 0.47 5.41
C LEU A 129 -1.99 -0.71 4.50
N VAL A 130 -0.99 -1.55 4.25
CA VAL A 130 -1.14 -2.82 3.51
C VAL A 130 -0.52 -3.96 4.31
N ARG A 131 -0.87 -5.21 3.96
CA ARG A 131 -0.26 -6.39 4.59
C ARG A 131 1.26 -6.38 4.47
N LYS A 132 1.93 -6.83 5.53
CA LYS A 132 3.39 -7.03 5.49
C LYS A 132 3.74 -8.12 4.49
N GLY A 133 4.78 -7.87 3.70
CA GLY A 133 5.24 -8.80 2.66
C GLY A 133 4.65 -8.55 1.27
N GLU A 134 3.49 -7.87 1.19
CA GLU A 134 2.85 -7.44 -0.07
C GLU A 134 3.56 -6.22 -0.66
N ASN A 135 4.84 -6.37 -1.00
CA ASN A 135 5.70 -5.28 -1.47
C ASN A 135 5.28 -4.76 -2.85
N ARG A 136 4.76 -5.62 -3.73
CA ARG A 136 4.21 -5.20 -5.03
C ARG A 136 3.01 -4.30 -4.83
N TRP A 137 2.09 -4.75 -3.98
CA TRP A 137 0.91 -3.96 -3.65
C TRP A 137 1.27 -2.64 -2.98
N LEU A 138 2.17 -2.67 -2.00
CA LEU A 138 2.70 -1.46 -1.34
C LEU A 138 3.32 -0.48 -2.35
N MET A 139 4.09 -0.96 -3.33
CA MET A 139 4.69 -0.13 -4.37
C MET A 139 3.64 0.52 -5.27
N GLN A 140 2.58 -0.19 -5.62
CA GLN A 140 1.45 0.36 -6.37
C GLN A 140 0.78 1.49 -5.58
N VAL A 141 0.45 1.24 -4.30
CA VAL A 141 -0.11 2.24 -3.38
C VAL A 141 0.80 3.46 -3.25
N GLN A 142 2.12 3.25 -3.11
CA GLN A 142 3.10 4.33 -2.97
C GLN A 142 3.17 5.26 -4.17
N ARG A 143 2.88 4.78 -5.38
CA ARG A 143 2.80 5.63 -6.58
C ARG A 143 1.60 6.55 -6.51
N GLN A 144 0.47 6.05 -6.01
CA GLN A 144 -0.78 6.81 -5.96
C GLN A 144 -0.78 7.86 -4.86
N VAL A 145 -0.28 7.56 -3.65
CA VAL A 145 -0.20 8.57 -2.57
C VAL A 145 0.68 9.77 -2.93
N LYS A 146 1.66 9.60 -3.82
CA LYS A 146 2.49 10.71 -4.33
C LYS A 146 1.77 11.56 -5.37
N ALA A 147 0.83 10.98 -6.12
CA ALA A 147 0.11 11.65 -7.20
C ALA A 147 -1.04 12.50 -6.68
N VAL A 148 -1.62 12.15 -5.53
CA VAL A 148 -2.70 12.91 -4.89
C VAL A 148 -2.13 14.15 -4.17
N PRO A 149 -2.51 15.38 -4.54
CA PRO A 149 -2.02 16.59 -3.88
C PRO A 149 -2.51 16.67 -2.42
N ALA A 150 -1.68 17.21 -1.52
CA ALA A 150 -1.93 17.23 -0.07
C ALA A 150 -3.22 17.97 0.38
N GLN A 151 -3.86 18.70 -0.54
CA GLN A 151 -5.06 19.53 -0.31
C GLN A 151 -6.30 18.73 0.13
N THR A 152 -6.26 17.40 0.10
CA THR A 152 -7.35 16.52 0.55
C THR A 152 -7.30 16.21 2.07
N GLN A 153 -6.26 16.62 2.79
CA GLN A 153 -6.28 16.63 4.25
C GLN A 153 -7.10 17.84 4.71
N GLY A 154 -8.29 17.59 5.25
CA GLY A 154 -9.25 18.60 5.69
C GLY A 154 -8.58 19.80 6.34
N ASP A 155 -8.81 20.96 5.72
CA ASP A 155 -8.55 22.28 6.25
C ASP A 155 -9.31 22.44 7.58
N GLY A 156 -8.65 22.04 8.67
CA GLY A 156 -9.02 22.37 10.03
C GLY A 156 -8.54 23.78 10.41
N SER A 157 -8.58 24.76 9.50
CA SER A 157 -8.43 26.16 9.87
C SER A 157 -9.58 26.55 10.79
N GLN A 158 -9.31 26.48 12.10
CA GLN A 158 -10.04 27.28 13.06
C GLN A 158 -10.01 28.74 12.58
N PRO A 159 -11.16 29.42 12.42
CA PRO A 159 -11.12 30.86 12.40
C PRO A 159 -10.56 31.31 13.76
N HIS A 160 -9.41 31.96 13.74
CA HIS A 160 -8.92 32.73 14.87
C HIS A 160 -9.94 33.84 15.11
N VAL A 161 -10.90 33.59 16.00
CA VAL A 161 -11.74 34.65 16.56
C VAL A 161 -10.78 35.63 17.22
N SER A 162 -10.61 36.78 16.57
CA SER A 162 -9.95 37.93 17.18
C SER A 162 -10.99 38.54 18.09
N GLU A 163 -10.91 38.16 19.36
CA GLU A 163 -11.57 38.86 20.46
C GLU A 163 -10.89 40.23 20.58
N THR A 164 -11.43 41.24 19.91
CA THR A 164 -11.18 42.64 20.26
C THR A 164 -12.34 43.11 21.09
N GLY A 165 -12.12 43.12 22.40
CA GLY A 165 -12.88 43.93 23.33
C GLY A 165 -12.55 45.42 23.16
N GLU A 166 -13.50 46.20 23.68
CA GLU A 166 -13.58 47.68 23.80
C GLU A 166 -13.95 48.48 22.56
#